data_AF-A0A7V1U630-F1
#
_entry.id   AF-A0A7V1U630-F1
#
_cell.length_a   1.000
_cell.length_b   1.000
_cell.length_c   1.000
_cell.angle_alpha   90.00
_cell.angle_beta   90.00
_cell.angle_gamma   90.00
#
_symmetry.space_group_name_H-M   'P 1'
#
loop_
_entity.id
_entity.type
_entity.pdbx_description
1 polymer ?
#
loop_
_entity_poly.entity_id
_entity_poly.type
_entity_poly.pdbx_seq_one_letter_code
_entity_poly.pdbx_strand_id
1 'polypeptide(L)'
;MKIEGTCRRCGREFLVDQVIRSGGDCPWDGKPFEPDYAVVLVDALRDAEAAGTALEDALGKVADLEPDFVLDADSILETLRAHVERLERLHAHGATKR
;
A
#
# COMPACT_ATOMS: atom_id res chain seq x y z
N MET A 1 0.31 -8.82 6.91
CA MET A 1 0.57 -7.37 6.95
C MET A 1 -0.71 -6.55 6.78
N LYS A 2 -0.87 -5.46 7.53
CA LYS A 2 -1.92 -4.46 7.32
C LYS A 2 -1.32 -3.20 6.71
N ILE A 3 -1.93 -2.70 5.63
CA ILE A 3 -1.46 -1.50 4.93
C ILE A 3 -2.39 -0.34 5.29
N GLU A 4 -1.81 0.77 5.71
CA GLU A 4 -2.51 2.02 5.98
C GLU A 4 -2.21 3.08 4.92
N GLY A 5 -3.12 4.02 4.78
CA GLY A 5 -2.94 5.20 3.96
C GLY A 5 -3.76 6.37 4.48
N THR A 6 -3.51 7.57 3.98
CA THR A 6 -4.24 8.78 4.40
C THR A 6 -5.02 9.33 3.22
N CYS A 7 -6.33 9.56 3.40
CA CYS A 7 -7.12 10.22 2.38
C CYS A 7 -6.71 11.68 2.31
N ARG A 8 -6.13 12.12 1.18
CA ARG A 8 -5.68 13.50 1.02
C ARG A 8 -6.82 14.53 0.93
N ARG A 9 -8.06 14.09 0.69
CA ARG A 9 -9.23 15.00 0.63
C ARG A 9 -9.79 15.32 2.01
N CYS A 10 -9.97 14.31 2.86
CA CYS A 10 -10.54 14.50 4.20
C CYS A 10 -9.52 14.39 5.35
N GLY A 11 -8.26 14.08 5.05
CA GLY A 11 -7.14 14.03 6.00
C GLY A 11 -7.12 12.81 6.93
N ARG A 12 -8.10 11.91 6.82
CA ARG A 12 -8.22 10.75 7.72
C ARG A 12 -7.45 9.55 7.21
N GLU A 13 -6.79 8.86 8.13
CA GLU A 13 -6.14 7.57 7.91
C GLU A 13 -7.18 6.47 7.69
N PHE A 14 -6.85 5.51 6.82
CA PHE A 14 -7.68 4.36 6.50
C PHE A 14 -6.80 3.12 6.37
N LEU A 15 -7.41 1.96 6.55
CA LEU A 15 -6.82 0.68 6.18
C LEU A 15 -7.18 0.35 4.73
N VAL A 16 -6.25 -0.24 3.99
CA VAL A 16 -6.48 -0.68 2.61
C VAL A 16 -7.71 -1.61 2.51
N ASP A 17 -7.86 -2.55 3.44
CA ASP A 17 -9.05 -3.40 3.57
C ASP A 17 -10.39 -2.62 3.68
N GLN A 18 -10.39 -1.42 4.28
CA GLN A 18 -11.59 -0.57 4.29
C GLN A 18 -11.89 -0.01 2.89
N VAL A 19 -10.86 0.33 2.11
CA VAL A 19 -10.98 0.83 0.73
C VAL A 19 -11.42 -0.28 -0.23
N ILE A 20 -10.93 -1.50 -0.02
CA ILE A 20 -11.37 -2.67 -0.78
C ILE A 20 -12.86 -2.92 -0.56
N ARG A 21 -13.32 -2.87 0.70
CA ARG A 21 -14.74 -3.05 1.05
C ARG A 21 -15.65 -1.95 0.52
N SER A 22 -15.15 -0.72 0.39
CA SER A 22 -15.89 0.39 -0.20
C SER A 22 -15.81 0.44 -1.73
N GLY A 23 -15.14 -0.51 -2.38
CA GLY A 23 -15.05 -0.57 -3.83
C GLY A 23 -14.13 0.49 -4.46
N GLY A 24 -13.14 0.99 -3.71
CA GLY A 24 -12.21 2.02 -4.17
C GLY A 24 -12.57 3.44 -3.71
N ASP A 25 -13.63 3.58 -2.93
CA ASP A 25 -14.04 4.84 -2.33
C ASP A 25 -13.34 5.10 -1.00
N CYS A 26 -13.17 6.37 -0.66
CA CYS A 26 -12.72 6.73 0.68
C CYS A 26 -13.77 6.30 1.71
N PRO A 27 -13.42 5.52 2.75
CA PRO A 27 -14.36 5.04 3.77
C PRO A 27 -15.03 6.15 4.59
N TRP A 28 -14.53 7.37 4.43
CA TRP A 28 -14.75 8.50 5.30
C TRP A 28 -15.58 9.60 4.65
N ASP A 29 -15.28 9.93 3.38
CA ASP A 29 -15.97 10.97 2.62
C ASP A 29 -16.78 10.42 1.44
N GLY A 30 -16.70 9.11 1.18
CA GLY A 30 -17.47 8.40 0.16
C GLY A 30 -17.09 8.75 -1.27
N LYS A 31 -16.03 9.53 -1.50
CA LYS A 31 -15.59 9.87 -2.85
C LYS A 31 -14.62 8.79 -3.39
N PRO A 32 -14.63 8.51 -4.70
CA PRO A 32 -13.69 7.55 -5.31
C PRO A 32 -12.26 8.04 -5.21
N PHE A 33 -11.31 7.17 -4.86
CA PHE A 33 -9.88 7.52 -4.93
C PHE A 33 -9.39 7.60 -6.38
N GLU A 34 -9.93 6.74 -7.25
CA GLU A 34 -9.64 6.73 -8.68
C GLU A 34 -10.95 6.45 -9.45
N PRO A 35 -11.65 7.49 -9.95
CA PRO A 35 -12.99 7.34 -10.52
C PRO A 35 -13.02 6.51 -11.81
N ASP A 36 -11.97 6.60 -12.63
CA ASP A 36 -11.93 5.94 -13.94
C ASP A 36 -11.41 4.49 -13.84
N TYR A 37 -10.74 4.13 -12.73
CA TYR A 37 -10.05 2.85 -12.56
C TYR A 37 -10.24 2.22 -11.17
N ALA A 38 -11.39 2.45 -10.53
CA ALA A 38 -11.69 1.96 -9.19
C ALA A 38 -11.46 0.44 -9.01
N VAL A 39 -11.88 -0.37 -10.00
CA VAL A 39 -11.67 -1.83 -9.98
C VAL A 39 -10.18 -2.19 -9.98
N VAL A 40 -9.40 -1.56 -10.85
CA VAL A 40 -7.95 -1.79 -10.96
C VAL A 40 -7.24 -1.39 -9.67
N LEU A 41 -7.66 -0.27 -9.06
CA LEU A 41 -7.15 0.16 -7.76
C LEU A 41 -7.45 -0.88 -6.68
N VAL A 42 -8.69 -1.35 -6.58
CA VAL A 42 -9.11 -2.34 -5.58
C VAL A 42 -8.33 -3.64 -5.73
N ASP A 43 -8.17 -4.13 -6.95
CA ASP A 43 -7.45 -5.37 -7.21
C ASP A 43 -5.95 -5.22 -6.86
N ALA A 44 -5.31 -4.13 -7.29
CA ALA A 44 -3.91 -3.86 -6.95
C ALA A 44 -3.69 -3.73 -5.43
N LEU A 45 -4.63 -3.09 -4.71
CA LEU A 45 -4.59 -2.97 -3.26
C LEU A 45 -4.75 -4.31 -2.54
N ARG A 46 -5.67 -5.16 -3.03
CA ARG A 46 -5.87 -6.52 -2.52
C ARG A 46 -4.61 -7.37 -2.71
N ASP A 47 -4.03 -7.30 -3.91
CA ASP A 47 -2.81 -8.02 -4.24
C ASP A 47 -1.63 -7.56 -3.37
N ALA A 48 -1.51 -6.26 -3.12
CA ALA A 48 -0.47 -5.70 -2.24
C ALA A 48 -0.58 -6.22 -0.80
N GLU A 49 -1.78 -6.25 -0.19
CA GLU A 49 -1.98 -6.79 1.16
C GLU A 49 -1.70 -8.31 1.22
N ALA A 50 -2.13 -9.05 0.21
CA ALA A 50 -1.91 -10.50 0.13
C ALA A 50 -0.42 -10.82 -0.02
N ALA A 51 0.27 -10.16 -0.95
CA ALA A 51 1.70 -10.36 -1.18
C ALA A 51 2.54 -9.91 0.03
N GLY A 52 2.19 -8.79 0.66
CA GLY A 52 2.88 -8.33 1.87
C GLY A 52 2.75 -9.33 3.03
N THR A 53 1.57 -9.93 3.19
CA THR A 53 1.35 -11.00 4.19
C THR A 53 2.16 -12.25 3.86
N ALA A 54 2.18 -12.67 2.59
CA ALA A 54 2.98 -13.83 2.17
C ALA A 54 4.49 -13.61 2.38
N LEU A 55 4.99 -12.40 2.15
CA LEU A 55 6.39 -12.03 2.40
C LEU A 55 6.71 -12.06 3.91
N GLU A 56 5.87 -11.44 4.74
CA GLU A 56 5.98 -11.46 6.20
C GLU A 56 6.05 -12.90 6.73
N ASP A 57 5.13 -13.76 6.31
CA ASP A 57 5.09 -15.17 6.71
C ASP A 57 6.34 -15.95 6.25
N ALA A 58 6.83 -15.68 5.04
CA ALA A 58 8.01 -16.35 4.50
C ALA A 58 9.29 -15.94 5.26
N LEU A 59 9.45 -14.65 5.54
CA LEU A 59 10.60 -14.15 6.32
C LEU A 59 10.55 -14.65 7.76
N GLY A 60 9.36 -14.73 8.37
CA GLY A 60 9.17 -15.35 9.69
C GLY A 60 9.65 -16.80 9.70
N LYS A 61 9.25 -17.61 8.72
CA LYS A 61 9.72 -19.00 8.59
C LYS A 61 11.23 -19.11 8.39
N VAL A 62 11.83 -18.22 7.61
CA VAL A 62 13.29 -18.20 7.42
C VAL A 62 13.99 -17.86 8.74
N ALA A 63 13.47 -16.91 9.51
CA ALA A 63 14.03 -16.57 10.82
C ALA A 63 13.92 -17.73 11.81
N ASP A 64 12.80 -18.45 11.83
CA ASP A 64 12.59 -19.62 12.70
C ASP A 64 13.53 -20.81 12.39
N LEU A 65 14.11 -20.85 11.19
CA LEU A 65 15.09 -21.90 10.81
C LEU A 65 16.52 -21.61 11.32
N GLU A 66 16.77 -20.43 11.88
CA GLU A 66 18.09 -19.98 12.36
C GLU A 66 19.24 -20.28 11.36
N PRO A 67 19.15 -19.81 10.10
CA PRO A 67 20.13 -20.13 9.08
C PRO A 67 21.47 -19.42 9.32
N ASP A 68 22.55 -20.00 8.79
CA ASP A 68 23.90 -19.41 8.82
C ASP A 68 24.09 -18.34 7.71
N PHE A 69 23.13 -17.42 7.61
CA PHE A 69 23.22 -16.22 6.78
C PHE A 69 22.39 -15.09 7.36
N VAL A 70 22.64 -13.88 6.89
CA VAL A 70 21.81 -12.70 7.18
C VAL A 70 21.21 -12.16 5.89
N LEU A 71 19.97 -11.67 5.98
CA LEU A 71 19.35 -10.89 4.92
C LEU A 71 19.58 -9.41 5.19
N ASP A 72 19.86 -8.65 4.14
CA ASP A 72 19.94 -7.20 4.23
C ASP A 72 18.53 -6.59 4.21
N ALA A 73 18.11 -6.02 5.33
CA ALA A 73 16.80 -5.41 5.48
C ALA A 73 16.60 -4.23 4.52
N ASP A 74 17.64 -3.44 4.26
CA ASP A 74 17.51 -2.26 3.39
C ASP A 74 17.30 -2.68 1.94
N SER A 75 17.91 -3.77 1.48
CA SER A 75 17.66 -4.30 0.12
C SER A 75 16.17 -4.61 -0.14
N ILE A 76 15.44 -5.03 0.89
CA ILE A 76 14.00 -5.31 0.82
C ILE A 76 13.20 -4.01 0.95
N LEU A 77 13.50 -3.22 2.00
CA LEU A 77 12.72 -2.04 2.35
C LEU A 77 12.89 -0.90 1.35
N GLU A 78 14.07 -0.70 0.76
CA GLU A 78 14.31 0.34 -0.25
C GLU A 78 13.40 0.18 -1.46
N THR A 79 13.20 -1.05 -1.93
CA THR A 79 12.30 -1.32 -3.06
C THR A 79 10.86 -0.95 -2.72
N LEU A 80 10.39 -1.32 -1.53
CA LEU A 80 9.03 -0.99 -1.07
C LEU A 80 8.87 0.53 -0.88
N ARG A 81 9.85 1.18 -0.24
CA ARG A 81 9.88 2.64 -0.05
C ARG A 81 9.80 3.36 -1.40
N ALA A 82 10.58 2.96 -2.40
CA ALA A 82 10.59 3.60 -3.71
C ALA A 82 9.21 3.60 -4.39
N HIS A 83 8.43 2.52 -4.24
CA HIS A 83 7.07 2.43 -4.77
C HIS A 83 6.09 3.35 -4.03
N VAL A 84 6.14 3.39 -2.70
CA VAL A 84 5.29 4.26 -1.87
C VAL A 84 5.62 5.74 -2.10
N GLU A 85 6.90 6.10 -2.11
CA GLU A 85 7.33 7.47 -2.41
C GLU A 85 6.94 7.91 -3.82
N ARG A 86 6.91 6.99 -4.79
CA ARG A 86 6.38 7.31 -6.13
C ARG A 86 4.91 7.70 -6.05
N LEU A 87 4.11 7.00 -5.26
CA LEU A 87 2.71 7.35 -4.99
C LEU A 87 2.60 8.71 -4.27
N GLU A 88 3.57 9.10 -3.46
CA GLU A 88 3.63 10.44 -2.85
C GLU A 88 4.00 11.52 -3.89
N ARG A 89 5.05 11.29 -4.67
CA ARG A 89 5.59 12.24 -5.65
C ARG A 89 4.69 12.51 -6.86
N LEU A 90 3.97 11.50 -7.36
CA LEU A 90 3.01 11.65 -8.46
C LEU A 90 1.96 12.73 -8.16
N HIS A 91 1.76 13.06 -6.89
CA HIS A 91 0.78 14.03 -6.45
C HIS A 91 1.35 15.43 -6.20
N ALA A 92 2.68 15.58 -6.01
CA ALA A 92 3.31 16.89 -5.95
C ALA A 92 3.22 17.64 -7.31
N HIS A 93 3.18 16.90 -8.43
CA HIS A 93 3.10 17.46 -9.79
C HIS A 93 1.67 17.67 -10.31
N GLY A 94 0.64 17.17 -9.62
CA GLY A 94 -0.77 17.37 -9.98
C GLY A 94 -1.38 18.68 -9.47
N ALA A 95 -0.72 19.35 -8.52
CA ALA A 95 -1.21 20.59 -7.90
C ALA A 95 -0.98 21.86 -8.76
N THR A 96 -0.28 21.76 -9.90
CA THR A 96 0.12 22.91 -10.75
C THR A 96 -0.80 23.13 -11.96
N LYS A 97 -1.94 22.45 -12.05
CA LYS A 97 -2.98 22.78 -13.04
C LYS A 97 -4.23 23.32 -12.33
N ARG A 98 -4.21 24.61 -12.01
CA ARG A 98 -5.40 25.43 -11.75
C ARG A 98 -5.50 26.48 -12.84
#